data_AF-X1M1B7-F1
#
_entry.id   AF-X1M1B7-F1
#
_cell.length_a   1.000
_cell.length_b   1.000
_cell.length_c   1.000
_cell.angle_alpha   90.00
_cell.angle_beta   90.00
_cell.angle_gamma   90.00
#
_symmetry.space_group_name_H-M   'P 1'
#
loop_
_entity.id
_entity.type
_entity.pdbx_description
1 polymer ?
#
loop_
_entity_poly.entity_id
_entity_poly.type
_entity_poly.pdbx_seq_one_letter_code
_entity_poly.pdbx_strand_id
1 'polypeptide(L)'
;MGGTSAEREVSLSTGANIIEYLNRDKYEVIPVEIDKNGRWIALPDPKKPSLAKKQELIKKQKLNKKQSEIPTESIFNEEIDLKEIEKINDKYLSSEFKLLEKANPILTLNYEDKKIIKDFKPAIDVVFIALHGPQGEDGKFQALLDLLDIPYTGSGVMASALGMNKLLSKRLFTQAGILVSKYIDINLKDWQENIKRANSGL
;
A
#
# COMPACT_ATOMS: atom_id res chain seq x y z
N MET A 1 -4.09 1.77 -0.97
CA MET A 1 -3.46 2.86 -1.75
C MET A 1 -2.79 3.85 -0.80
N GLY A 2 -2.12 4.88 -1.31
CA GLY A 2 -1.37 5.85 -0.50
C GLY A 2 0.04 5.36 -0.14
N GLY A 3 0.41 5.49 1.13
CA GLY A 3 1.73 5.16 1.68
C GLY A 3 2.54 6.40 2.05
N THR A 4 3.73 6.17 2.60
CA THR A 4 4.66 7.24 3.01
C THR A 4 5.79 7.48 1.99
N SER A 5 5.71 6.86 0.81
CA SER A 5 6.71 6.99 -0.25
C SER A 5 6.55 8.31 -1.03
N ALA A 6 7.59 8.69 -1.78
CA ALA A 6 7.52 9.82 -2.71
C ALA A 6 6.49 9.60 -3.85
N GLU A 7 6.09 8.34 -4.09
CA GLU A 7 5.16 7.92 -5.13
C GLU A 7 3.70 7.86 -4.63
N ARG A 8 3.43 8.44 -3.45
CA ARG A 8 2.10 8.44 -2.82
C ARG A 8 0.99 8.93 -3.76
N GLU A 9 1.19 10.03 -4.47
CA GLU A 9 0.15 10.58 -5.36
C GLU A 9 -0.16 9.64 -6.52
N VAL A 10 0.85 8.94 -7.03
CA VAL A 10 0.68 7.90 -8.05
C VAL A 10 -0.14 6.73 -7.48
N SER A 11 0.18 6.30 -6.27
CA SER A 11 -0.54 5.26 -5.53
C SER A 11 -2.02 5.61 -5.29
N LEU A 12 -2.32 6.86 -4.89
CA LEU A 12 -3.69 7.35 -4.74
C LEU A 12 -4.44 7.36 -6.07
N SER A 13 -3.81 7.87 -7.13
CA SER A 13 -4.40 7.91 -8.48
C SER A 13 -4.69 6.50 -9.02
N THR A 14 -3.75 5.56 -8.85
CA THR A 14 -3.95 4.15 -9.21
C THR A 14 -5.11 3.54 -8.44
N GLY A 15 -5.17 3.73 -7.12
CA GLY A 15 -6.26 3.24 -6.28
C GLY A 15 -7.62 3.81 -6.68
N ALA A 16 -7.70 5.12 -6.94
CA ALA A 16 -8.91 5.78 -7.40
C ALA A 16 -9.40 5.22 -8.74
N ASN A 17 -8.51 5.02 -9.71
CA ASN A 17 -8.86 4.43 -11.00
C ASN A 17 -9.36 2.99 -10.87
N ILE A 18 -8.75 2.17 -10.02
CA ILE A 18 -9.24 0.80 -9.75
C ILE A 18 -10.67 0.86 -9.20
N ILE A 19 -10.93 1.70 -8.20
CA ILE A 19 -12.27 1.85 -7.62
C ILE A 19 -13.28 2.31 -8.67
N GLU A 20 -12.88 3.23 -9.54
CA GLU A 20 -13.76 3.75 -10.59
C GLU A 20 -14.16 2.65 -11.60
N TYR A 21 -13.20 1.84 -12.06
CA TYR A 21 -13.46 0.93 -13.18
C TYR A 21 -13.71 -0.54 -12.79
N LEU A 22 -13.55 -0.91 -11.51
CA LEU A 22 -13.82 -2.28 -11.07
C LEU A 22 -15.30 -2.64 -11.29
N ASN A 23 -15.56 -3.85 -11.80
CA ASN A 23 -16.90 -4.35 -12.06
C ASN A 23 -17.69 -4.51 -10.74
N ARG A 24 -18.70 -3.66 -10.56
CA ARG A 24 -19.50 -3.59 -9.32
C ARG A 24 -20.59 -4.65 -9.20
N ASP A 25 -20.89 -5.38 -10.27
CA ASP A 25 -21.78 -6.54 -10.22
C ASP A 25 -21.06 -7.76 -9.61
N LYS A 26 -19.72 -7.76 -9.63
CA LYS A 26 -18.88 -8.84 -9.12
C LYS A 26 -18.20 -8.52 -7.79
N TYR A 27 -17.85 -7.26 -7.57
CA TYR A 27 -17.01 -6.86 -6.44
C TYR A 27 -17.67 -5.74 -5.62
N GLU A 28 -17.75 -5.96 -4.32
CA GLU A 28 -17.89 -4.91 -3.34
C GLU A 28 -16.50 -4.37 -2.97
N VAL A 29 -16.36 -3.05 -2.86
CA VAL A 29 -15.06 -2.40 -2.68
C VAL A 29 -15.05 -1.68 -1.35
N ILE A 30 -14.01 -1.94 -0.57
CA ILE A 30 -13.67 -1.20 0.66
C ILE A 30 -12.37 -0.47 0.37
N PRO A 31 -12.41 0.84 0.05
CA PRO A 31 -11.20 1.61 -0.16
C PRO A 31 -10.42 1.76 1.15
N VAL A 32 -9.13 1.44 1.13
CA VAL A 32 -8.23 1.65 2.27
C VAL A 32 -7.01 2.45 1.82
N GLU A 33 -6.76 3.54 2.53
CA GLU A 33 -5.63 4.44 2.33
C GLU A 33 -4.64 4.29 3.49
N ILE A 34 -3.34 4.22 3.17
CA ILE A 34 -2.28 4.44 4.14
C ILE A 34 -1.91 5.92 4.07
N ASP A 35 -2.03 6.68 5.15
CA ASP A 35 -1.70 8.11 5.17
C ASP A 35 -0.17 8.35 5.14
N LYS A 36 0.23 9.62 5.10
CA LYS A 36 1.65 10.02 5.08
C LYS A 36 2.44 9.61 6.34
N ASN A 37 1.76 9.29 7.43
CA ASN A 37 2.33 8.84 8.68
C ASN A 37 2.31 7.30 8.81
N GLY A 38 1.79 6.59 7.81
CA GLY A 38 1.69 5.12 7.82
C GLY A 38 0.42 4.59 8.50
N ARG A 39 -0.55 5.44 8.83
CA ARG A 39 -1.82 5.03 9.45
C ARG A 39 -2.80 4.51 8.40
N TRP A 40 -3.57 3.50 8.74
CA TRP A 40 -4.52 2.86 7.83
C TRP A 40 -5.92 3.44 8.03
N ILE A 41 -6.53 3.91 6.95
CA ILE A 41 -7.81 4.64 6.97
C ILE A 41 -8.75 3.97 5.99
N ALA A 42 -9.87 3.42 6.48
CA ALA A 42 -10.96 3.03 5.59
C ALA A 42 -11.71 4.28 5.10
N LEU A 43 -11.89 4.37 3.79
CA LEU A 43 -12.63 5.45 3.16
C LEU A 43 -14.01 4.96 2.71
N PRO A 44 -15.01 5.84 2.66
CA PRO A 44 -16.30 5.48 2.06
C PRO A 44 -16.14 5.16 0.57
N ASP A 45 -16.91 4.18 0.06
CA ASP A 45 -16.95 3.89 -1.37
C ASP A 45 -17.56 5.09 -2.13
N PRO A 46 -16.81 5.75 -3.04
CA PRO A 46 -17.31 6.92 -3.76
C PRO A 46 -18.51 6.60 -4.67
N LYS A 47 -18.71 5.32 -5.06
CA LYS A 47 -19.89 4.89 -5.84
C LYS A 47 -21.09 4.50 -4.98
N LYS A 48 -20.89 4.29 -3.68
CA LYS A 48 -21.94 4.07 -2.68
C LYS A 48 -21.82 5.09 -1.54
N PRO A 49 -21.86 6.40 -1.82
CA PRO A 49 -21.75 7.40 -0.77
C PRO A 49 -22.95 7.29 0.18
N SER A 50 -22.70 7.45 1.48
CA SER A 50 -23.77 7.49 2.49
C SER A 50 -24.79 8.59 2.13
N LEU A 51 -26.06 8.42 2.52
CA LEU A 51 -27.14 9.37 2.19
C LEU A 51 -26.80 10.82 2.60
N ALA A 52 -26.08 11.01 3.69
CA ALA A 52 -25.63 12.33 4.16
C ALA A 52 -24.63 12.97 3.17
N LYS A 53 -23.65 12.20 2.72
CA LYS A 53 -22.60 12.64 1.77
C LYS A 53 -23.17 12.90 0.38
N LYS A 54 -24.18 12.13 -0.05
CA LYS A 54 -24.91 12.34 -1.31
C LYS A 54 -25.61 13.71 -1.35
N GLN A 55 -26.17 14.16 -0.23
CA GLN A 55 -26.83 15.47 -0.16
C GLN A 55 -25.83 16.64 -0.23
N GLU A 56 -24.64 16.46 0.34
CA GLU A 56 -23.57 17.47 0.31
C GLU A 56 -22.91 17.58 -1.08
N LEU A 57 -22.62 16.43 -1.73
CA LEU A 57 -22.12 16.37 -3.10
C LEU A 57 -23.08 17.02 -4.10
N ILE A 58 -24.40 16.80 -3.94
CA ILE A 58 -25.42 17.45 -4.79
C ILE A 58 -25.45 18.97 -4.58
N LYS A 59 -25.20 19.47 -3.37
CA LYS A 59 -25.08 20.92 -3.10
C LYS A 59 -23.83 21.50 -3.76
N LYS A 60 -22.69 20.83 -3.67
CA LYS A 60 -21.41 21.26 -4.29
C LYS A 60 -21.45 21.21 -5.83
N GLN A 61 -22.04 20.18 -6.42
CA GLN A 61 -22.23 20.07 -7.88
C GLN A 61 -23.15 21.15 -8.46
N LYS A 62 -24.12 21.66 -7.69
CA LYS A 62 -24.94 22.80 -8.12
C LYS A 62 -24.17 24.12 -8.14
N LEU A 63 -23.11 24.27 -7.33
CA LEU A 63 -22.26 25.46 -7.34
C LEU A 63 -21.26 25.47 -8.51
N ASN A 64 -20.76 24.31 -8.95
CA ASN A 64 -19.67 24.22 -9.95
C ASN A 64 -20.14 24.12 -11.42
N LYS A 65 -21.38 24.48 -11.76
CA LYS A 65 -21.83 24.58 -13.16
C LYS A 65 -21.28 25.85 -13.86
N LYS A 66 -19.96 25.92 -14.05
CA LYS A 66 -19.33 26.68 -15.14
C LYS A 66 -17.91 26.16 -15.35
N GLN A 67 -17.65 25.76 -16.59
CA GLN A 67 -16.40 25.28 -17.21
C GLN A 67 -16.05 23.79 -17.07
N SER A 68 -15.79 23.24 -18.26
CA SER A 68 -15.40 21.89 -18.62
C SER A 68 -13.89 21.81 -18.72
N GLU A 69 -13.23 21.25 -17.71
CA GLU A 69 -11.86 20.73 -17.79
C GLU A 69 -11.78 19.44 -16.99
N ILE A 70 -10.94 18.51 -17.43
CA ILE A 70 -10.71 17.21 -16.79
C ILE A 70 -10.07 17.49 -15.42
N PRO A 71 -10.68 17.12 -14.29
CA PRO A 71 -10.16 17.50 -12.98
C PRO A 71 -8.95 16.64 -12.63
N THR A 72 -7.75 17.20 -12.82
CA THR A 72 -6.48 16.71 -12.25
C THR A 72 -6.18 17.30 -10.87
N GLU A 73 -7.11 18.03 -10.27
CA GLU A 73 -6.98 18.50 -8.89
C GLU A 73 -7.63 17.51 -7.92
N SER A 74 -6.82 16.99 -6.99
CA SER A 74 -7.14 16.22 -5.79
C SER A 74 -8.64 16.04 -5.51
N ILE A 75 -9.15 14.83 -5.79
CA ILE A 75 -10.52 14.39 -5.44
C ILE A 75 -10.74 14.37 -3.91
N PHE A 76 -9.71 14.62 -3.10
CA PHE A 76 -9.73 14.46 -1.64
C PHE A 76 -9.38 15.73 -0.84
N ASN A 77 -9.47 16.94 -1.43
CA ASN A 77 -9.24 18.19 -0.70
C ASN A 77 -10.49 18.75 0.02
N GLU A 78 -11.18 17.91 0.79
CA GLU A 78 -12.19 18.38 1.76
C GLU A 78 -11.86 17.82 3.15
N GLU A 79 -11.92 18.66 4.18
CA GLU A 79 -11.75 18.24 5.58
C GLU A 79 -12.74 17.11 5.89
N ILE A 80 -12.22 15.88 5.96
CA ILE A 80 -13.02 14.70 6.28
C ILE A 80 -13.28 14.70 7.79
N ASP A 81 -14.55 14.60 8.19
CA ASP A 81 -14.94 14.49 9.61
C ASP A 81 -14.33 13.22 10.22
N LEU A 82 -13.38 13.43 11.14
CA LEU A 82 -12.67 12.38 11.86
C LEU A 82 -13.62 11.42 12.60
N LYS A 83 -14.79 11.89 13.05
CA LYS A 83 -15.78 11.06 13.75
C LYS A 83 -16.52 10.11 12.80
N GLU A 84 -16.70 10.51 11.53
CA GLU A 84 -17.27 9.64 10.50
C GLU A 84 -16.26 8.56 10.09
N ILE A 85 -14.98 8.93 9.97
CA ILE A 85 -13.86 7.99 9.75
C ILE A 85 -13.77 7.00 10.91
N GLU A 86 -13.80 7.44 12.16
CA GLU A 86 -13.72 6.53 13.32
C GLU A 86 -14.85 5.50 13.33
N LYS A 87 -16.08 5.90 12.96
CA LYS A 87 -17.21 4.96 12.83
C LYS A 87 -17.06 3.99 11.64
N ILE A 88 -16.53 4.45 10.51
CA ILE A 88 -16.26 3.60 9.35
C ILE A 88 -15.13 2.62 9.68
N ASN A 89 -14.08 3.09 10.34
CA ASN A 89 -13.00 2.27 10.86
C ASN A 89 -13.57 1.23 11.84
N ASP A 90 -14.33 1.59 12.87
CA ASP A 90 -14.91 0.61 13.79
C ASP A 90 -15.88 -0.40 13.13
N LYS A 91 -16.50 -0.03 12.01
CA LYS A 91 -17.42 -0.88 11.24
C LYS A 91 -16.72 -1.84 10.27
N TYR A 92 -15.63 -1.43 9.63
CA TYR A 92 -14.96 -2.19 8.56
C TYR A 92 -13.51 -2.59 8.89
N LEU A 93 -12.79 -1.77 9.67
CA LEU A 93 -11.58 -2.17 10.40
C LEU A 93 -12.02 -2.71 11.77
N SER A 94 -12.43 -3.97 11.78
CA SER A 94 -12.71 -4.71 13.00
C SER A 94 -11.54 -4.65 14.01
N SER A 95 -11.79 -5.13 15.23
CA SER A 95 -10.79 -5.43 16.25
C SER A 95 -9.50 -6.08 15.69
N GLU A 96 -9.63 -6.82 14.59
CA GLU A 96 -8.53 -7.51 13.91
C GLU A 96 -7.58 -6.57 13.13
N PHE A 97 -8.02 -5.42 12.63
CA PHE A 97 -7.13 -4.40 12.03
C PHE A 97 -6.54 -3.44 13.07
N LYS A 98 -7.18 -3.25 14.22
CA LYS A 98 -6.58 -2.56 15.38
C LYS A 98 -5.34 -3.29 15.91
N LEU A 99 -5.26 -4.61 15.73
CA LEU A 99 -4.03 -5.39 15.96
C LEU A 99 -2.93 -5.02 14.95
N LEU A 100 -3.29 -4.73 13.70
CA LEU A 100 -2.34 -4.35 12.64
C LEU A 100 -1.80 -2.92 12.80
N GLU A 101 -2.62 -1.97 13.27
CA GLU A 101 -2.12 -0.64 13.66
C GLU A 101 -1.15 -0.72 14.85
N LYS A 102 -1.42 -1.59 15.83
CA LYS A 102 -0.47 -1.87 16.93
C LYS A 102 0.80 -2.59 16.47
N ALA A 103 0.77 -3.26 15.31
CA ALA A 103 1.85 -4.11 14.80
C ALA A 103 2.87 -3.40 13.90
N ASN A 104 2.89 -2.06 13.85
CA ASN A 104 4.00 -1.33 13.22
C ASN A 104 4.57 -0.29 14.20
N PRO A 105 5.80 -0.48 14.74
CA PRO A 105 6.96 -1.08 14.08
C PRO A 105 7.40 -2.40 14.72
N ILE A 106 7.86 -3.33 13.88
CA ILE A 106 8.39 -4.66 14.24
C ILE A 106 7.26 -5.63 14.62
N LEU A 107 6.73 -6.33 13.60
CA LEU A 107 6.01 -7.60 13.73
C LEU A 107 6.86 -8.60 14.52
N THR A 108 6.79 -8.47 15.84
CA THR A 108 7.19 -9.49 16.81
C THR A 108 5.91 -10.23 17.14
N LEU A 109 5.31 -10.88 16.14
CA LEU A 109 4.35 -11.93 16.42
C LEU A 109 5.20 -13.05 17.03
N ASN A 110 5.07 -13.23 18.35
CA ASN A 110 5.68 -14.37 19.00
C ASN A 110 5.13 -15.62 18.31
N TYR A 111 6.04 -16.52 17.94
CA TYR A 111 5.80 -17.75 17.17
C TYR A 111 4.73 -18.69 17.78
N GLU A 112 4.27 -18.40 19.00
CA GLU A 112 3.26 -19.17 19.73
C GLU A 112 1.80 -18.80 19.38
N ASP A 113 1.53 -17.66 18.73
CA ASP A 113 0.16 -17.22 18.40
C ASP A 113 -0.45 -17.90 17.15
N LYS A 114 0.16 -18.99 16.67
CA LYS A 114 -0.29 -19.78 15.49
C LYS A 114 -1.75 -20.23 15.55
N LYS A 115 -2.34 -20.30 16.75
CA LYS A 115 -3.73 -20.73 16.95
C LYS A 115 -4.73 -19.64 16.55
N ILE A 116 -4.39 -18.36 16.76
CA ILE A 116 -5.26 -17.21 16.45
C ILE A 116 -5.38 -17.03 14.93
N ILE A 117 -4.28 -17.26 14.20
CA ILE A 117 -4.24 -17.08 12.74
C ILE A 117 -5.03 -18.17 12.02
N LYS A 118 -5.02 -19.42 12.52
CA LYS A 118 -5.71 -20.53 11.86
C LYS A 118 -7.24 -20.42 11.86
N ASP A 119 -7.80 -19.79 12.88
CA ASP A 119 -9.25 -19.60 13.02
C ASP A 119 -9.70 -18.23 12.48
N PHE A 120 -8.75 -17.43 11.98
CA PHE A 120 -9.03 -16.12 11.39
C PHE A 120 -9.74 -16.31 10.04
N LYS A 121 -11.02 -15.95 9.99
CA LYS A 121 -11.76 -15.87 8.73
C LYS A 121 -11.78 -14.41 8.26
N PRO A 122 -11.04 -14.06 7.19
CA PRO A 122 -11.01 -12.69 6.74
C PRO A 122 -12.40 -12.25 6.24
N ALA A 123 -12.81 -11.05 6.62
CA ALA A 123 -14.00 -10.39 6.08
C ALA A 123 -13.81 -9.89 4.63
N ILE A 124 -12.61 -10.09 4.07
CA ILE A 124 -12.18 -9.62 2.75
C ILE A 124 -11.76 -10.84 1.93
N ASP A 125 -12.36 -11.03 0.77
CA ASP A 125 -12.07 -12.16 -0.11
C ASP A 125 -10.77 -11.97 -0.91
N VAL A 126 -10.40 -10.73 -1.21
CA VAL A 126 -9.17 -10.38 -1.95
C VAL A 126 -8.76 -8.93 -1.70
N VAL A 127 -7.44 -8.69 -1.64
CA VAL A 127 -6.85 -7.35 -1.53
C VAL A 127 -6.24 -6.93 -2.87
N PHE A 128 -6.69 -5.80 -3.40
CA PHE A 128 -6.03 -5.14 -4.53
C PHE A 128 -4.92 -4.22 -4.02
N ILE A 129 -3.67 -4.57 -4.28
CA ILE A 129 -2.51 -3.77 -3.85
C ILE A 129 -2.28 -2.66 -4.88
N ALA A 130 -2.66 -1.44 -4.51
CA ALA A 130 -2.36 -0.21 -5.24
C ALA A 130 -1.41 0.66 -4.42
N LEU A 131 -0.34 0.08 -3.88
CA LEU A 131 0.71 0.77 -3.13
C LEU A 131 1.95 0.92 -4.01
N HIS A 132 2.67 2.03 -3.87
CA HIS A 132 3.94 2.28 -4.56
C HIS A 132 5.09 2.48 -3.57
N GLY A 133 6.29 2.16 -4.03
CA GLY A 133 7.52 2.27 -3.27
C GLY A 133 7.71 1.09 -2.31
N PRO A 134 8.71 1.16 -1.42
CA PRO A 134 9.15 0.00 -0.65
C PRO A 134 8.03 -0.72 0.10
N GLN A 135 7.10 0.03 0.70
CA GLN A 135 6.00 -0.53 1.52
C GLN A 135 5.01 -1.40 0.74
N GLY A 136 4.87 -1.18 -0.57
CA GLY A 136 3.98 -1.96 -1.43
C GLY A 136 4.68 -3.05 -2.24
N GLU A 137 6.00 -2.98 -2.36
CA GLU A 137 6.75 -3.70 -3.39
C GLU A 137 7.91 -4.55 -2.84
N ASP A 138 8.30 -4.39 -1.57
CA ASP A 138 9.42 -5.13 -0.96
C ASP A 138 9.07 -6.51 -0.39
N GLY A 139 7.80 -6.93 -0.51
CA GLY A 139 7.30 -8.22 -0.04
C GLY A 139 6.78 -8.23 1.40
N LYS A 140 6.94 -7.15 2.19
CA LYS A 140 6.47 -7.13 3.59
C LYS A 140 4.95 -7.13 3.70
N PHE A 141 4.27 -6.31 2.91
CA PHE A 141 2.81 -6.27 2.95
C PHE A 141 2.20 -7.57 2.39
N GLN A 142 2.81 -8.13 1.35
CA GLN A 142 2.49 -9.44 0.83
C GLN A 142 2.63 -10.53 1.89
N ALA A 143 3.70 -10.49 2.69
CA ALA A 143 3.93 -11.47 3.75
C ALA A 143 2.89 -11.37 4.87
N LEU A 144 2.43 -10.16 5.17
CA LEU A 144 1.31 -9.96 6.08
C LEU A 144 0.02 -10.59 5.53
N LEU A 145 -0.27 -10.41 4.24
CA LEU A 145 -1.46 -10.99 3.63
C LEU A 145 -1.39 -12.52 3.52
N ASP A 146 -0.21 -13.07 3.16
CA ASP A 146 0.05 -14.52 3.19
C ASP A 146 -0.17 -15.09 4.60
N LEU A 147 0.28 -14.36 5.64
CA LEU A 147 0.10 -14.77 7.03
C LEU A 147 -1.37 -14.80 7.45
N LEU A 148 -2.15 -13.83 6.96
CA LEU A 148 -3.59 -13.72 7.24
C LEU A 148 -4.45 -14.60 6.32
N ASP A 149 -3.85 -15.37 5.42
CA ASP A 149 -4.52 -16.17 4.39
C ASP A 149 -5.49 -15.34 3.53
N ILE A 150 -5.09 -14.09 3.21
CA ILE A 150 -5.87 -13.18 2.38
C ILE A 150 -5.25 -13.14 0.98
N PRO A 151 -5.97 -13.58 -0.07
CA PRO A 151 -5.51 -13.47 -1.45
C PRO A 151 -5.25 -12.00 -1.84
N TYR A 152 -4.26 -11.76 -2.70
CA TYR A 152 -3.98 -10.42 -3.22
C TYR A 152 -3.50 -10.41 -4.67
N THR A 153 -3.59 -9.24 -5.28
CA THR A 153 -3.09 -8.98 -6.63
C THR A 153 -1.58 -8.72 -6.65
N GLY A 154 -0.89 -9.22 -7.68
CA GLY A 154 0.51 -8.92 -7.93
C GLY A 154 1.45 -10.07 -7.58
N SER A 155 2.73 -9.73 -7.41
CA SER A 155 3.79 -10.69 -7.08
C SER A 155 3.74 -11.14 -5.62
N GLY A 156 4.00 -12.42 -5.37
CA GLY A 156 4.15 -12.94 -4.01
C GLY A 156 5.41 -12.44 -3.29
N VAL A 157 5.56 -12.79 -2.01
CA VAL A 157 6.64 -12.29 -1.11
C VAL A 157 8.03 -12.38 -1.73
N MET A 158 8.43 -13.57 -2.19
CA MET A 158 9.78 -13.80 -2.70
C MET A 158 10.03 -13.00 -3.99
N ALA A 159 9.06 -12.97 -4.90
CA ALA A 159 9.18 -12.25 -6.16
C ALA A 159 9.27 -10.73 -5.93
N SER A 160 8.46 -10.19 -5.03
CA SER A 160 8.49 -8.77 -4.63
C SER A 160 9.83 -8.38 -3.99
N ALA A 161 10.29 -9.15 -2.99
CA ALA A 161 11.57 -8.90 -2.33
C ALA A 161 12.77 -8.95 -3.30
N LEU A 162 12.78 -9.91 -4.21
CA LEU A 162 13.83 -10.03 -5.23
C LEU A 162 13.75 -8.88 -6.24
N GLY A 163 12.55 -8.57 -6.74
CA GLY A 163 12.32 -7.49 -7.71
C GLY A 163 12.76 -6.12 -7.19
N MET A 164 12.49 -5.84 -5.91
CA MET A 164 12.92 -4.59 -5.27
C MET A 164 14.45 -4.55 -5.05
N ASN A 165 15.08 -5.70 -4.81
CA ASN A 165 16.53 -5.78 -4.64
C ASN A 165 17.26 -5.86 -5.98
N LYS A 166 17.67 -4.70 -6.49
CA LYS A 166 18.39 -4.56 -7.78
C LYS A 166 19.65 -5.44 -7.87
N LEU A 167 20.40 -5.61 -6.77
CA LEU A 167 21.61 -6.41 -6.76
C LEU A 167 21.30 -7.90 -6.90
N LEU A 168 20.39 -8.42 -6.06
CA LEU A 168 19.98 -9.82 -6.11
C LEU A 168 19.27 -10.16 -7.43
N SER A 169 18.39 -9.28 -7.90
CA SER A 169 17.77 -9.40 -9.23
C SER A 169 18.82 -9.53 -10.34
N LYS A 170 19.83 -8.65 -10.37
CA LYS A 170 20.92 -8.73 -11.37
C LYS A 170 21.68 -10.05 -11.29
N ARG A 171 22.02 -10.52 -10.07
CA ARG A 171 22.69 -11.82 -9.88
C ARG A 171 21.86 -12.98 -10.43
N LEU A 172 20.57 -13.01 -10.13
CA LEU A 172 19.65 -14.05 -10.61
C LEU A 172 19.50 -14.01 -12.13
N PHE A 173 19.35 -12.83 -12.72
CA PHE A 173 19.28 -12.67 -14.18
C PHE A 173 20.58 -13.14 -14.86
N THR A 174 21.75 -12.75 -14.36
CA THR A 174 23.04 -13.25 -14.88
C THR A 174 23.13 -14.77 -14.80
N GLN A 175 22.75 -15.36 -13.66
CA GLN A 175 22.78 -16.82 -13.49
C GLN A 175 21.80 -17.55 -14.43
N ALA A 176 20.67 -16.91 -14.76
CA ALA A 176 19.72 -17.40 -15.75
C ALA A 176 20.16 -17.16 -17.21
N GLY A 177 21.35 -16.60 -17.44
CA GLY A 177 21.87 -16.28 -18.78
C GLY A 177 21.26 -15.02 -19.40
N ILE A 178 20.53 -14.22 -18.63
CA ILE A 178 19.95 -12.94 -19.06
C ILE A 178 21.01 -11.84 -18.92
N LEU A 179 21.21 -11.09 -20.00
CA LEU A 179 22.15 -9.97 -20.01
C LEU A 179 21.66 -8.85 -19.09
N VAL A 180 22.56 -8.37 -18.22
CA VAL A 180 22.35 -7.20 -17.36
C VAL A 180 23.51 -6.22 -17.51
N SER A 181 23.27 -4.95 -17.17
CA SER A 181 24.33 -3.94 -17.14
C SER A 181 25.47 -4.37 -16.22
N LYS A 182 26.73 -4.17 -16.63
CA LYS A 182 27.90 -4.36 -15.76
C LYS A 182 27.74 -3.55 -14.47
N TYR A 183 28.16 -4.13 -13.35
CA TYR A 183 28.02 -3.51 -12.03
C TYR A 183 29.16 -3.96 -11.11
N ILE A 184 29.41 -3.17 -10.07
CA ILE A 184 30.23 -3.52 -8.92
C ILE A 184 29.33 -3.40 -7.70
N ASP A 185 29.42 -4.37 -6.80
CA ASP A 185 28.75 -4.35 -5.50
C ASP A 185 29.71 -3.72 -4.48
N ILE A 186 29.26 -2.69 -3.77
CA ILE A 186 30.04 -1.98 -2.76
C ILE A 186 29.19 -1.93 -1.50
N ASN A 187 29.67 -2.59 -0.44
CA ASN A 187 29.05 -2.45 0.87
C ASN A 187 29.75 -1.36 1.70
N LEU A 188 29.14 -0.96 2.82
CA LEU A 188 29.66 0.10 3.68
C LEU A 188 31.07 -0.19 4.21
N LYS A 189 31.38 -1.47 4.49
CA LYS A 189 32.69 -1.88 4.97
C LYS A 189 33.75 -1.73 3.89
N ASP A 190 33.47 -2.19 2.67
CA ASP A 190 34.35 -2.03 1.51
C ASP A 190 34.61 -0.56 1.21
N TRP A 191 33.56 0.27 1.33
CA TRP A 191 33.67 1.72 1.17
C TRP A 191 34.60 2.34 2.21
N GLN A 192 34.41 2.03 3.49
CA GLN A 192 35.22 2.55 4.58
C GLN A 192 36.69 2.11 4.48
N GLU A 193 36.94 0.85 4.11
CA GLU A 193 38.29 0.33 3.89
C GLU A 193 38.97 1.02 2.70
N ASN A 194 38.24 1.25 1.60
CA ASN A 194 38.78 1.97 0.45
C ASN A 194 39.08 3.45 0.74
N ILE A 195 38.22 4.15 1.50
CA ILE A 195 38.50 5.52 1.94
C ILE A 195 39.78 5.55 2.81
N LYS A 196 39.94 4.59 3.73
CA LYS A 196 41.14 4.51 4.57
C LYS A 196 42.40 4.31 3.73
N ARG A 197 42.36 3.40 2.74
CA ARG A 197 43.48 3.17 1.81
C ARG A 197 43.81 4.43 1.01
N ALA A 198 42.80 5.05 0.39
CA ALA A 198 42.98 6.27 -0.39
C ALA A 198 43.60 7.43 0.42
N ASN A 199 43.19 7.57 1.69
CA ASN A 199 43.74 8.60 2.59
C ASN A 199 45.13 8.26 3.14
N SER A 200 45.53 6.97 3.13
CA SER A 200 46.85 6.53 3.63
C SER A 200 47.98 6.65 2.59
N GLY A 201 47.67 7.01 1.34
CA GLY A 201 48.68 7.23 0.29
C GLY A 201 49.46 5.99 -0.15
N LEU A 202 48.99 4.79 0.22
CA LEU A 202 49.50 3.48 -0.21
C LEU A 202 48.52 2.80 -1.17
#